data_AF-A0A7X7MRM1-F1
#
_entry.id   AF-A0A7X7MRM1-F1
#
_cell.length_a   1.000
_cell.length_b   1.000
_cell.length_c   1.000
_cell.angle_alpha   90.00
_cell.angle_beta   90.00
_cell.angle_gamma   90.00
#
_symmetry.space_group_name_H-M   'P 1'
#
loop_
_entity.id
_entity.type
_entity.pdbx_description
1 polymer ?
#
loop_
_entity_poly.entity_id
_entity_poly.type
_entity_poly.pdbx_seq_one_letter_code
_entity_poly.pdbx_strand_id
1 'polypeptide(L)'
;QYVQISGLKRAPDAASIEACVIHTDFKDAGSFSCSNELLNKLQQAILWAYRGNFVNGYPTDCPHREKNGWTGDASLASELAMYNFQNTAAYEKWVQDLIDEQRADGNLPGIVPTSGWGYQWGNGPAWDSALVIIPWMLYIYQGDTRALETAYPAMAKYVDYMTSRSKDGIVSHGLGDWIPVKTKTPVEVTSTGYYYLDAQIVARAAEQLGKTADAQKYAALARSIRDAYTRHLYKGNGVYSIGSQTAQSCALHQGLVPDAERFAVETRLVEAVQQTGAFPDFGILGSKYVFRALSDAGRTDLAFAMATKDEYPSYGNWIRQGATTFWESWKTESGSYNHIMFGDISAWFYQYLGGIRLPDSVSAIAATADPQAVAFKRFVIAPEPVAGLDWVKAEHDSPYGLIRSEWRRENGAFVLEVEVPVNTEATVYLPVKPDAKNVTADVAPVTSDRDRMAFRVGSGRYRFCTR
;
A
#
# COMPACT_ATOMS: atom_id res chain seq x y z
N GLN A 1 4.88 18.94 -18.50
CA GLN A 1 6.33 19.23 -18.47
C GLN A 1 6.76 20.17 -19.60
N TYR A 2 6.28 19.96 -20.83
CA TYR A 2 6.63 20.81 -21.98
C TYR A 2 5.39 21.53 -22.53
N VAL A 3 5.58 22.76 -23.02
CA VAL A 3 4.56 23.54 -23.73
C VAL A 3 5.16 24.09 -25.02
N GLN A 4 4.46 23.92 -26.14
CA GLN A 4 4.85 24.54 -27.42
C GLN A 4 4.08 25.85 -27.59
N ILE A 5 4.81 26.95 -27.74
CA ILE A 5 4.24 28.28 -27.97
C ILE A 5 4.60 28.72 -29.38
N SER A 6 3.59 29.12 -30.15
CA SER A 6 3.75 29.60 -31.53
C SER A 6 2.87 30.83 -31.77
N GLY A 7 3.18 31.60 -32.81
CA GLY A 7 2.40 32.79 -33.19
C GLY A 7 2.76 34.10 -32.49
N LEU A 8 3.80 34.12 -31.65
CA LEU A 8 4.30 35.35 -31.04
C LEU A 8 5.25 36.10 -32.00
N LYS A 9 5.19 37.44 -32.01
CA LYS A 9 6.09 38.30 -32.81
C LYS A 9 7.55 38.22 -32.38
N ARG A 10 7.80 37.78 -31.14
CA ARG A 10 9.11 37.56 -30.52
C ARG A 10 9.02 36.35 -29.61
N ALA A 11 10.14 35.63 -29.44
CA ALA A 11 10.20 34.53 -28.48
C ALA A 11 9.85 35.06 -27.07
N PRO A 12 8.99 34.35 -26.30
CA PRO A 12 8.74 34.69 -24.91
C PRO A 12 9.98 34.36 -24.07
N ASP A 13 10.24 35.13 -23.02
CA ASP A 13 11.22 34.76 -22.00
C ASP A 13 10.57 33.92 -20.88
N ALA A 14 11.39 33.38 -19.99
CA ALA A 14 10.90 32.56 -18.87
C ALA A 14 9.97 33.33 -17.92
N ALA A 15 10.11 34.66 -17.83
CA ALA A 15 9.25 35.50 -16.99
C ALA A 15 7.86 35.74 -17.62
N SER A 16 7.71 35.46 -18.92
CA SER A 16 6.46 35.64 -19.66
C SER A 16 5.50 34.44 -19.52
N ILE A 17 5.95 33.33 -18.93
CA ILE A 17 5.20 32.07 -18.85
C ILE A 17 5.26 31.55 -17.41
N GLU A 18 4.09 31.28 -16.84
CA GLU A 18 3.96 30.67 -15.52
C GLU A 18 3.16 29.37 -15.64
N ALA A 19 3.63 28.32 -14.96
CA ALA A 19 2.90 27.07 -14.83
C ALA A 19 2.13 27.06 -13.50
N CYS A 20 0.81 27.26 -13.57
CA CYS A 20 -0.05 27.17 -12.39
C CYS A 20 -0.42 25.70 -12.13
N VAL A 21 0.03 25.16 -11.00
CA VAL A 21 -0.31 23.80 -10.57
C VAL A 21 -1.74 23.79 -10.02
N ILE A 22 -2.58 22.88 -10.51
CA ILE A 22 -3.97 22.74 -10.09
C ILE A 22 -4.19 21.29 -9.67
N HIS A 23 -4.63 21.10 -8.43
CA HIS A 23 -5.11 19.85 -7.87
C HIS A 23 -6.04 20.16 -6.68
N THR A 24 -6.75 19.16 -6.18
CA THR A 24 -7.50 19.26 -4.92
C THR A 24 -6.53 19.63 -3.80
N ASP A 25 -6.90 20.63 -2.99
CA ASP A 25 -6.03 21.22 -1.97
C ASP A 25 -5.93 20.32 -0.73
N PHE A 26 -5.09 19.29 -0.79
CA PHE A 26 -4.69 18.50 0.37
C PHE A 26 -3.40 19.05 0.95
N LYS A 27 -3.34 19.16 2.28
CA LYS A 27 -2.07 19.38 2.98
C LYS A 27 -1.24 18.11 2.98
N ASP A 28 0.07 18.27 3.06
CA ASP A 28 0.97 17.16 3.32
C ASP A 28 0.72 16.61 4.74
N ALA A 29 0.79 15.29 4.89
CA ALA A 29 0.63 14.57 6.16
C ALA A 29 1.87 13.73 6.50
N GLY A 30 2.94 13.85 5.74
CA GLY A 30 4.18 13.15 6.03
C GLY A 30 5.33 13.55 5.14
N SER A 31 6.53 13.16 5.56
CA SER A 31 7.77 13.39 4.83
C SER A 31 8.65 12.13 4.89
N PHE A 32 9.37 11.86 3.81
CA PHE A 32 10.33 10.77 3.74
C PHE A 32 11.58 11.23 2.99
N SER A 33 12.75 10.96 3.57
CA SER A 33 14.04 11.13 2.91
C SER A 33 15.04 10.11 3.43
N CYS A 34 16.04 9.77 2.61
CA CYS A 34 17.08 8.81 2.99
C CYS A 34 18.40 9.09 2.28
N SER A 35 19.44 8.33 2.63
CA SER A 35 20.77 8.49 2.02
C SER A 35 20.86 8.02 0.56
N ASN A 36 19.80 7.39 0.02
CA ASN A 36 19.75 6.92 -1.36
C ASN A 36 18.95 7.92 -2.23
N GLU A 37 19.65 8.67 -3.07
CA GLU A 37 19.05 9.70 -3.93
C GLU A 37 18.05 9.17 -4.95
N LEU A 38 18.17 7.91 -5.38
CA LEU A 38 17.18 7.32 -6.26
C LEU A 38 15.84 7.16 -5.54
N LEU A 39 15.82 6.66 -4.31
CA LEU A 39 14.59 6.55 -3.53
C LEU A 39 13.97 7.92 -3.23
N ASN A 40 14.79 8.94 -2.95
CA ASN A 40 14.29 10.32 -2.77
C ASN A 40 13.60 10.85 -4.04
N LYS A 41 14.18 10.61 -5.22
CA LYS A 41 13.57 10.99 -6.51
C LYS A 41 12.29 10.19 -6.81
N LEU A 42 12.25 8.91 -6.46
CA LEU A 42 11.03 8.10 -6.57
C LEU A 42 9.92 8.67 -5.69
N GLN A 43 10.22 8.96 -4.42
CA GLN A 43 9.26 9.58 -3.51
C GLN A 43 8.72 10.89 -4.10
N GLN A 44 9.59 11.77 -4.58
CA GLN A 44 9.16 13.02 -5.21
C GLN A 44 8.24 12.79 -6.42
N ALA A 45 8.58 11.84 -7.30
CA ALA A 45 7.78 11.51 -8.48
C ALA A 45 6.41 10.93 -8.12
N ILE A 46 6.33 10.10 -7.06
CA ILE A 46 5.06 9.55 -6.56
C ILE A 46 4.16 10.68 -6.06
N LEU A 47 4.69 11.60 -5.25
CA LEU A 47 3.92 12.72 -4.70
C LEU A 47 3.38 13.64 -5.79
N TRP A 48 4.18 13.91 -6.84
CA TRP A 48 3.71 14.66 -8.01
C TRP A 48 2.67 13.89 -8.83
N ALA A 49 2.82 12.57 -8.96
CA ALA A 49 1.84 11.75 -9.66
C ALA A 49 0.50 11.72 -8.92
N TYR A 50 0.53 11.63 -7.58
CA TYR A 50 -0.69 11.67 -6.77
C TYR A 50 -1.41 13.02 -6.89
N ARG A 51 -0.68 14.13 -6.66
CA ARG A 51 -1.25 15.49 -6.80
C ARG A 51 -1.79 15.72 -8.20
N GLY A 52 -1.02 15.36 -9.22
CA GLY A 52 -1.43 15.52 -10.62
C GLY A 52 -2.70 14.74 -10.97
N ASN A 53 -2.95 13.61 -10.30
CA ASN A 53 -4.12 12.75 -10.54
C ASN A 53 -5.31 13.05 -9.64
N PHE A 54 -5.31 14.14 -8.87
CA PHE A 54 -6.45 14.54 -8.06
C PHE A 54 -6.85 15.97 -8.41
N VAL A 55 -7.58 16.18 -9.52
CA VAL A 55 -7.89 17.53 -10.03
C VAL A 55 -9.36 17.90 -9.88
N ASN A 56 -10.27 16.93 -10.02
CA ASN A 56 -11.71 17.16 -10.15
C ASN A 56 -12.49 16.77 -8.89
N GLY A 57 -11.83 16.69 -7.73
CA GLY A 57 -12.43 16.16 -6.50
C GLY A 57 -12.61 14.64 -6.50
N TYR A 58 -12.00 13.92 -7.44
CA TYR A 58 -11.91 12.45 -7.48
C TYR A 58 -10.51 12.03 -8.01
N PRO A 59 -10.01 10.84 -7.63
CA PRO A 59 -8.75 10.30 -8.13
C PRO A 59 -8.89 9.91 -9.59
N THR A 60 -7.90 10.23 -10.42
CA THR A 60 -7.85 9.89 -11.86
C THR A 60 -6.68 8.94 -12.15
N ASP A 61 -6.77 8.21 -13.26
CA ASP A 61 -5.70 7.36 -13.77
C ASP A 61 -4.51 8.19 -14.28
N CYS A 62 -4.81 9.15 -15.17
CA CYS A 62 -3.85 10.08 -15.74
C CYS A 62 -4.50 11.46 -15.95
N PRO A 63 -3.73 12.56 -15.84
CA PRO A 63 -4.32 13.90 -15.86
C PRO A 63 -4.43 14.53 -17.24
N HIS A 64 -3.96 13.85 -18.28
CA HIS A 64 -3.80 14.43 -19.62
C HIS A 64 -4.69 13.79 -20.69
N ARG A 65 -4.76 12.45 -20.75
CA ARG A 65 -5.46 11.70 -21.80
C ARG A 65 -6.88 11.32 -21.41
N GLU A 66 -7.03 10.49 -20.37
CA GLU A 66 -8.31 9.88 -19.98
C GLU A 66 -9.01 10.66 -18.89
N LYS A 67 -8.33 10.87 -17.75
CA LYS A 67 -8.85 11.60 -16.57
C LYS A 67 -10.06 10.90 -15.95
N ASN A 68 -10.07 9.58 -16.00
CA ASN A 68 -11.14 8.72 -15.54
C ASN A 68 -10.83 8.25 -14.11
N GLY A 69 -11.88 8.11 -13.30
CA GLY A 69 -11.74 7.63 -11.93
C GLY A 69 -11.64 6.11 -11.84
N TRP A 70 -10.58 5.55 -12.41
CA TRP A 70 -10.29 4.12 -12.37
C TRP A 70 -10.13 3.64 -10.94
N THR A 71 -11.01 2.73 -10.52
CA THR A 71 -11.21 2.46 -9.10
C THR A 71 -10.06 1.68 -8.47
N GLY A 72 -9.46 0.76 -9.21
CA GLY A 72 -8.29 -0.01 -8.78
C GLY A 72 -7.06 0.85 -8.54
N ASP A 73 -6.83 1.87 -9.37
CA ASP A 73 -5.69 2.78 -9.23
C ASP A 73 -5.77 3.57 -7.92
N ALA A 74 -6.96 4.10 -7.64
CA ALA A 74 -7.24 4.82 -6.41
C ALA A 74 -7.15 3.92 -5.17
N SER A 75 -7.65 2.68 -5.27
CA SER A 75 -7.56 1.67 -4.22
C SER A 75 -6.09 1.35 -3.90
N LEU A 76 -5.26 1.09 -4.91
CA LEU A 76 -3.83 0.83 -4.73
C LEU A 76 -3.08 2.03 -4.14
N ALA A 77 -3.44 3.25 -4.55
CA ALA A 77 -2.85 4.49 -4.06
C ALA A 77 -3.39 4.94 -2.69
N SER A 78 -4.42 4.31 -2.13
CA SER A 78 -5.03 4.82 -0.89
C SER A 78 -4.06 4.79 0.30
N GLU A 79 -3.24 3.75 0.44
CA GLU A 79 -2.32 3.62 1.58
C GLU A 79 -1.16 4.60 1.52
N LEU A 80 -0.52 4.76 0.35
CA LEU A 80 0.49 5.81 0.17
C LEU A 80 -0.12 7.18 0.49
N ALA A 81 -1.37 7.39 0.13
CA ALA A 81 -2.01 8.67 0.32
C ALA A 81 -2.27 8.95 1.80
N MET A 82 -2.63 7.94 2.61
CA MET A 82 -2.78 8.08 4.07
C MET A 82 -1.48 8.49 4.77
N TYR A 83 -0.31 8.05 4.30
CA TYR A 83 0.97 8.49 4.87
C TYR A 83 1.35 9.91 4.46
N ASN A 84 1.00 10.32 3.24
CA ASN A 84 1.57 11.51 2.61
C ASN A 84 0.65 12.73 2.57
N PHE A 85 -0.67 12.56 2.67
CA PHE A 85 -1.63 13.65 2.46
C PHE A 85 -2.83 13.62 3.42
N GLN A 86 -3.30 14.80 3.81
CA GLN A 86 -4.58 14.99 4.50
C GLN A 86 -5.73 14.96 3.49
N ASN A 87 -6.13 13.76 3.07
CA ASN A 87 -7.03 13.52 1.93
C ASN A 87 -8.44 13.01 2.32
N THR A 88 -8.74 12.93 3.62
CA THR A 88 -9.99 12.37 4.16
C THR A 88 -11.23 12.89 3.43
N ALA A 89 -11.37 14.21 3.31
CA ALA A 89 -12.54 14.82 2.70
C ALA A 89 -12.72 14.45 1.21
N ALA A 90 -11.63 14.30 0.45
CA ALA A 90 -11.73 13.88 -0.95
C ALA A 90 -12.11 12.42 -1.08
N TYR A 91 -11.55 11.54 -0.23
CA TYR A 91 -11.94 10.14 -0.26
C TYR A 91 -13.35 9.92 0.28
N GLU A 92 -13.80 10.64 1.31
CA GLU A 92 -15.20 10.60 1.77
C GLU A 92 -16.17 10.97 0.64
N LYS A 93 -15.87 12.07 -0.07
CA LYS A 93 -16.67 12.48 -1.24
C LYS A 93 -16.67 11.39 -2.33
N TRP A 94 -15.50 10.85 -2.68
CA TRP A 94 -15.43 9.87 -3.75
C TRP A 94 -16.00 8.50 -3.37
N VAL A 95 -15.95 8.12 -2.09
CA VAL A 95 -16.69 6.97 -1.55
C VAL A 95 -18.19 7.16 -1.74
N GLN A 96 -18.73 8.38 -1.55
CA GLN A 96 -20.12 8.65 -1.89
C GLN A 96 -20.40 8.46 -3.38
N ASP A 97 -19.50 8.91 -4.28
CA ASP A 97 -19.64 8.65 -5.71
C ASP A 97 -19.67 7.13 -6.02
N LEU A 98 -18.83 6.32 -5.34
CA LEU A 98 -18.83 4.85 -5.49
C LEU A 98 -20.16 4.23 -5.05
N ILE A 99 -20.75 4.74 -3.96
CA ILE A 99 -22.05 4.30 -3.44
C ILE A 99 -23.16 4.65 -4.43
N ASP A 100 -23.14 5.87 -4.98
CA ASP A 100 -24.15 6.36 -5.93
C ASP A 100 -24.13 5.56 -7.24
N GLU A 101 -22.95 5.08 -7.66
CA GLU A 101 -22.77 4.21 -8.83
C GLU A 101 -22.98 2.71 -8.52
N GLN A 102 -23.25 2.31 -7.27
CA GLN A 102 -23.51 0.90 -6.99
C GLN A 102 -24.90 0.49 -7.52
N ARG A 103 -24.94 -0.55 -8.35
CA ARG A 103 -26.21 -1.08 -8.86
C ARG A 103 -27.01 -1.81 -7.79
N ALA A 104 -28.30 -2.01 -8.07
CA ALA A 104 -29.23 -2.68 -7.15
C ALA A 104 -28.79 -4.10 -6.78
N ASP A 105 -28.13 -4.81 -7.68
CA ASP A 105 -27.58 -6.16 -7.49
C ASP A 105 -26.22 -6.18 -6.74
N GLY A 106 -25.64 -5.02 -6.45
CA GLY A 106 -24.34 -4.87 -5.79
C GLY A 106 -23.15 -4.71 -6.75
N ASN A 107 -23.37 -4.78 -8.06
CA ASN A 107 -22.31 -4.60 -9.06
C ASN A 107 -21.77 -3.16 -9.06
N LEU A 108 -20.46 -3.03 -9.23
CA LEU A 108 -19.76 -1.76 -9.35
C LEU A 108 -19.09 -1.61 -10.73
N PRO A 109 -18.92 -0.37 -11.22
CA PRO A 109 -18.09 -0.11 -12.39
C PRO A 109 -16.61 0.00 -12.00
N GLY A 110 -15.72 -0.32 -12.94
CA GLY A 110 -14.27 -0.13 -12.77
C GLY A 110 -13.84 1.35 -12.82
N ILE A 111 -14.77 2.27 -13.12
CA ILE A 111 -14.54 3.69 -13.28
C ILE A 111 -15.69 4.45 -12.64
N VAL A 112 -15.37 5.37 -11.74
CA VAL A 112 -16.33 6.22 -11.03
C VAL A 112 -15.84 7.67 -10.96
N PRO A 113 -16.64 8.66 -11.39
CA PRO A 113 -18.03 8.54 -11.88
C PRO A 113 -18.11 7.96 -13.30
N THR A 114 -19.29 7.47 -13.69
CA THR A 114 -19.50 6.89 -15.03
C THR A 114 -20.93 7.07 -15.55
N SER A 115 -21.09 7.25 -16.85
CA SER A 115 -22.42 7.26 -17.50
C SER A 115 -22.84 5.87 -17.99
N GLY A 116 -22.33 4.79 -17.37
CA GLY A 116 -22.67 3.41 -17.67
C GLY A 116 -21.62 2.60 -18.45
N TRP A 117 -20.64 3.24 -19.08
CA TRP A 117 -19.60 2.56 -19.86
C TRP A 117 -18.58 1.85 -18.96
N GLY A 118 -18.30 2.40 -17.77
CA GLY A 118 -17.42 1.82 -16.75
C GLY A 118 -17.87 0.44 -16.19
N TYR A 119 -19.08 -0.03 -16.52
CA TYR A 119 -19.54 -1.39 -16.15
C TYR A 119 -19.26 -2.44 -17.22
N GLN A 120 -18.84 -2.03 -18.42
CA GLN A 120 -18.71 -2.94 -19.57
C GLN A 120 -17.38 -3.70 -19.54
N TRP A 121 -16.33 -3.07 -19.02
CA TRP A 121 -14.98 -3.60 -19.01
C TRP A 121 -14.17 -2.99 -17.86
N GLY A 122 -13.21 -3.75 -17.35
CA GLY A 122 -12.27 -3.29 -16.32
C GLY A 122 -12.75 -3.43 -14.88
N ASN A 123 -14.02 -3.77 -14.66
CA ASN A 123 -14.57 -4.09 -13.36
C ASN A 123 -14.18 -5.50 -12.88
N GLY A 124 -14.24 -5.70 -11.56
CA GLY A 124 -13.89 -6.94 -10.88
C GLY A 124 -13.13 -6.65 -9.58
N PRO A 125 -12.84 -7.67 -8.76
CA PRO A 125 -12.45 -7.46 -7.37
C PRO A 125 -11.34 -6.43 -7.15
N ALA A 126 -10.21 -6.55 -7.84
CA ALA A 126 -9.09 -5.62 -7.64
C ALA A 126 -9.43 -4.14 -7.91
N TRP A 127 -10.45 -3.84 -8.72
CA TRP A 127 -10.94 -2.48 -8.97
C TRP A 127 -12.08 -2.12 -8.03
N ASP A 128 -13.08 -2.98 -7.95
CA ASP A 128 -14.32 -2.75 -7.23
C ASP A 128 -14.11 -2.68 -5.69
N SER A 129 -13.06 -3.34 -5.17
CA SER A 129 -12.66 -3.28 -3.76
C SER A 129 -12.36 -1.86 -3.28
N ALA A 130 -12.25 -0.84 -4.15
CA ALA A 130 -12.17 0.57 -3.75
C ALA A 130 -13.30 0.96 -2.78
N LEU A 131 -14.54 0.46 -3.00
CA LEU A 131 -15.69 0.71 -2.11
C LEU A 131 -15.49 0.13 -0.70
N VAL A 132 -14.65 -0.88 -0.56
CA VAL A 132 -14.44 -1.60 0.70
C VAL A 132 -13.15 -1.15 1.40
N ILE A 133 -12.06 -1.08 0.64
CA ILE A 133 -10.72 -0.77 1.15
C ILE A 133 -10.61 0.68 1.60
N ILE A 134 -11.13 1.64 0.83
CA ILE A 134 -10.92 3.07 1.14
C ILE A 134 -11.65 3.50 2.42
N PRO A 135 -12.94 3.17 2.64
CA PRO A 135 -13.58 3.49 3.92
C PRO A 135 -12.88 2.84 5.11
N TRP A 136 -12.38 1.62 4.93
CA TRP A 136 -11.59 0.93 5.96
C TRP A 136 -10.26 1.63 6.22
N MET A 137 -9.53 2.05 5.18
CA MET A 137 -8.28 2.82 5.33
C MET A 137 -8.51 4.16 6.03
N LEU A 138 -9.58 4.88 5.69
CA LEU A 138 -9.96 6.10 6.39
C LEU A 138 -10.18 5.83 7.88
N TYR A 139 -10.93 4.77 8.21
CA TYR A 139 -11.16 4.40 9.60
C TYR A 139 -9.86 4.06 10.32
N ILE A 140 -9.02 3.17 9.81
CA ILE A 140 -7.82 2.72 10.54
C ILE A 140 -6.73 3.79 10.63
N TYR A 141 -6.59 4.68 9.64
CA TYR A 141 -5.56 5.74 9.66
C TYR A 141 -6.04 7.03 10.34
N GLN A 142 -7.35 7.33 10.29
CA GLN A 142 -7.91 8.60 10.79
C GLN A 142 -8.80 8.45 12.04
N GLY A 143 -9.30 7.25 12.31
CA GLY A 143 -10.10 6.92 13.50
C GLY A 143 -11.57 7.30 13.44
N ASP A 144 -12.02 7.89 12.34
CA ASP A 144 -13.40 8.29 12.14
C ASP A 144 -14.22 7.14 11.52
N THR A 145 -15.31 6.75 12.18
CA THR A 145 -16.21 5.68 11.71
C THR A 145 -17.23 6.16 10.69
N ARG A 146 -17.43 7.46 10.48
CA ARG A 146 -18.54 7.99 9.65
C ARG A 146 -18.48 7.50 8.20
N ALA A 147 -17.29 7.50 7.59
CA ALA A 147 -17.09 6.96 6.25
C ALA A 147 -17.43 5.46 6.19
N LEU A 148 -17.02 4.70 7.21
CA LEU A 148 -17.28 3.28 7.33
C LEU A 148 -18.77 2.97 7.55
N GLU A 149 -19.43 3.73 8.43
CA GLU A 149 -20.88 3.65 8.70
C GLU A 149 -21.71 3.90 7.44
N THR A 150 -21.33 4.94 6.69
CA THR A 150 -22.00 5.35 5.45
C THR A 150 -21.83 4.29 4.36
N ALA A 151 -20.62 3.77 4.19
CA ALA A 151 -20.30 2.80 3.14
C ALA A 151 -20.75 1.36 3.46
N TYR A 152 -20.89 0.99 4.74
CA TYR A 152 -21.10 -0.40 5.16
C TYR A 152 -22.21 -1.14 4.40
N PRO A 153 -23.43 -0.58 4.20
CA PRO A 153 -24.48 -1.29 3.46
C PRO A 153 -24.08 -1.61 2.02
N ALA A 154 -23.34 -0.71 1.37
CA ALA A 154 -22.85 -0.89 0.01
C ALA A 154 -21.70 -1.91 -0.03
N MET A 155 -20.77 -1.85 0.94
CA MET A 155 -19.69 -2.82 1.09
C MET A 155 -20.22 -4.25 1.25
N ALA A 156 -21.18 -4.45 2.16
CA ALA A 156 -21.82 -5.74 2.41
C ALA A 156 -22.53 -6.27 1.15
N LYS A 157 -23.28 -5.41 0.45
CA LYS A 157 -23.96 -5.78 -0.79
C LYS A 157 -22.98 -6.20 -1.89
N TYR A 158 -21.83 -5.53 -2.00
CA TYR A 158 -20.80 -5.89 -2.97
C TYR A 158 -20.17 -7.26 -2.66
N VAL A 159 -19.88 -7.57 -1.38
CA VAL A 159 -19.37 -8.91 -0.99
C VAL A 159 -20.41 -10.00 -1.27
N ASP A 160 -21.70 -9.74 -1.03
CA ASP A 160 -22.78 -10.67 -1.38
C ASP A 160 -22.91 -10.85 -2.90
N TYR A 161 -22.75 -9.78 -3.68
CA TYR A 161 -22.67 -9.83 -5.14
C TYR A 161 -21.51 -10.73 -5.59
N MET A 162 -20.29 -10.51 -5.09
CA MET A 162 -19.14 -11.36 -5.39
C MET A 162 -19.35 -12.82 -5.01
N THR A 163 -20.02 -13.09 -3.88
CA THR A 163 -20.40 -14.45 -3.47
C THR A 163 -21.26 -15.11 -4.55
N SER A 164 -22.25 -14.40 -5.09
CA SER A 164 -23.13 -14.91 -6.16
C SER A 164 -22.41 -15.13 -7.51
N ARG A 165 -21.28 -14.43 -7.73
CA ARG A 165 -20.44 -14.52 -8.93
C ARG A 165 -19.32 -15.54 -8.79
N SER A 166 -19.01 -15.98 -7.57
CA SER A 166 -17.97 -16.97 -7.30
C SER A 166 -18.42 -18.36 -7.73
N LYS A 167 -17.46 -19.18 -8.16
CA LYS A 167 -17.67 -20.61 -8.44
C LYS A 167 -16.73 -21.41 -7.54
N ASP A 168 -17.29 -22.30 -6.72
CA ASP A 168 -16.53 -23.09 -5.74
C ASP A 168 -15.66 -22.22 -4.81
N GLY A 169 -16.11 -20.99 -4.51
CA GLY A 169 -15.37 -20.02 -3.69
C GLY A 169 -14.27 -19.24 -4.42
N ILE A 170 -14.14 -19.39 -5.75
CA ILE A 170 -13.14 -18.73 -6.58
C ILE A 170 -13.80 -17.67 -7.48
N VAL A 171 -13.16 -16.50 -7.58
CA VAL A 171 -13.55 -15.43 -8.52
C VAL A 171 -12.45 -15.28 -9.58
N SER A 172 -12.80 -15.45 -10.86
CA SER A 172 -11.85 -15.55 -11.97
C SER A 172 -12.07 -14.52 -13.09
N HIS A 173 -12.57 -13.32 -12.75
CA HIS A 173 -12.73 -12.20 -13.69
C HIS A 173 -12.07 -10.91 -13.14
N GLY A 174 -11.96 -9.90 -14.01
CA GLY A 174 -11.24 -8.64 -13.75
C GLY A 174 -9.97 -8.52 -14.59
N LEU A 175 -9.22 -7.43 -14.40
CA LEU A 175 -7.99 -7.14 -15.16
C LEU A 175 -6.76 -7.91 -14.66
N GLY A 176 -6.81 -8.42 -13.43
CA GLY A 176 -5.69 -9.10 -12.79
C GLY A 176 -4.52 -8.16 -12.51
N ASP A 177 -3.31 -8.71 -12.47
CA ASP A 177 -2.08 -7.97 -12.21
C ASP A 177 -1.65 -7.15 -13.44
N TRP A 178 -2.31 -6.01 -13.65
CA TRP A 178 -2.23 -5.19 -14.85
C TRP A 178 -0.82 -4.67 -15.15
N ILE A 179 -0.45 -4.66 -16.43
CA ILE A 179 0.88 -4.28 -16.96
C ILE A 179 2.04 -5.01 -16.24
N PRO A 180 2.06 -6.35 -16.23
CA PRO A 180 3.24 -7.06 -15.76
C PRO A 180 4.37 -6.92 -16.79
N VAL A 181 5.62 -7.03 -16.34
CA VAL A 181 6.79 -7.01 -17.23
C VAL A 181 6.72 -8.15 -18.25
N LYS A 182 6.74 -9.40 -17.77
CA LYS A 182 6.71 -10.59 -18.61
C LYS A 182 5.71 -11.63 -18.08
N THR A 183 5.76 -11.95 -16.79
CA THR A 183 4.97 -13.04 -16.23
C THR A 183 3.55 -12.59 -15.93
N LYS A 184 2.57 -13.25 -16.56
CA LYS A 184 1.15 -13.00 -16.33
C LYS A 184 0.60 -13.99 -15.32
N THR A 185 0.36 -13.52 -14.10
CA THR A 185 -0.32 -14.32 -13.06
C THR A 185 -1.79 -14.51 -13.42
N PRO A 186 -2.34 -15.73 -13.27
CA PRO A 186 -3.77 -15.99 -13.51
C PRO A 186 -4.66 -15.10 -12.63
N VAL A 187 -5.71 -14.52 -13.23
CA VAL A 187 -6.59 -13.52 -12.59
C VAL A 187 -7.24 -14.03 -11.31
N GLU A 188 -7.55 -15.34 -11.24
CA GLU A 188 -8.18 -15.96 -10.09
C GLU A 188 -7.35 -15.89 -8.81
N VAL A 189 -6.03 -15.74 -8.94
CA VAL A 189 -5.10 -15.53 -7.82
C VAL A 189 -5.39 -14.18 -7.17
N THR A 190 -5.43 -13.11 -7.96
CA THR A 190 -5.60 -11.76 -7.43
C THR A 190 -7.06 -11.47 -7.10
N SER A 191 -7.99 -11.85 -7.97
CA SER A 191 -9.42 -11.56 -7.79
C SER A 191 -10.03 -12.30 -6.60
N THR A 192 -9.66 -13.57 -6.39
CA THR A 192 -10.09 -14.29 -5.17
C THR A 192 -9.40 -13.74 -3.93
N GLY A 193 -8.16 -13.26 -4.04
CA GLY A 193 -7.47 -12.60 -2.93
C GLY A 193 -8.14 -11.31 -2.47
N TYR A 194 -8.58 -10.46 -3.40
CA TYR A 194 -9.38 -9.28 -3.08
C TYR A 194 -10.76 -9.63 -2.52
N TYR A 195 -11.43 -10.64 -3.09
CA TYR A 195 -12.71 -11.12 -2.54
C TYR A 195 -12.58 -11.61 -1.09
N TYR A 196 -11.49 -12.32 -0.76
CA TYR A 196 -11.16 -12.68 0.62
C TYR A 196 -10.96 -11.44 1.50
N LEU A 197 -10.12 -10.50 1.04
CA LEU A 197 -9.84 -9.26 1.78
C LEU A 197 -11.12 -8.47 2.07
N ASP A 198 -11.98 -8.31 1.06
CA ASP A 198 -13.23 -7.57 1.21
C ASP A 198 -14.17 -8.24 2.22
N ALA A 199 -14.30 -9.57 2.18
CA ALA A 199 -15.07 -10.31 3.17
C ALA A 199 -14.51 -10.13 4.59
N GLN A 200 -13.18 -10.09 4.75
CA GLN A 200 -12.56 -9.79 6.04
C GLN A 200 -12.85 -8.36 6.50
N ILE A 201 -12.66 -7.37 5.63
CA ILE A 201 -12.92 -5.96 5.96
C ILE A 201 -14.39 -5.76 6.35
N VAL A 202 -15.34 -6.34 5.60
CA VAL A 202 -16.77 -6.24 5.94
C VAL A 202 -17.08 -6.91 7.27
N ALA A 203 -16.46 -8.06 7.57
CA ALA A 203 -16.61 -8.68 8.89
C ALA A 203 -16.11 -7.77 10.02
N ARG A 204 -14.94 -7.15 9.86
CA ARG A 204 -14.38 -6.21 10.85
C ARG A 204 -15.18 -4.93 10.98
N ALA A 205 -15.65 -4.39 9.87
CA ALA A 205 -16.54 -3.24 9.87
C ALA A 205 -17.84 -3.58 10.62
N ALA A 206 -18.41 -4.77 10.39
CA ALA A 206 -19.58 -5.22 11.13
C ALA A 206 -19.32 -5.33 12.64
N GLU A 207 -18.16 -5.84 13.06
CA GLU A 207 -17.74 -5.88 14.47
C GLU A 207 -17.69 -4.48 15.07
N GLN A 208 -17.01 -3.55 14.38
CA GLN A 208 -16.87 -2.16 14.81
C GLN A 208 -18.22 -1.43 14.94
N LEU A 209 -19.18 -1.76 14.07
CA LEU A 209 -20.51 -1.16 14.05
C LEU A 209 -21.55 -1.91 14.92
N GLY A 210 -21.13 -2.91 15.70
CA GLY A 210 -22.02 -3.67 16.57
C GLY A 210 -22.99 -4.61 15.83
N LYS A 211 -22.71 -4.94 14.57
CA LYS A 211 -23.53 -5.82 13.71
C LYS A 211 -23.08 -7.28 13.84
N THR A 212 -23.28 -7.86 15.03
CA THR A 212 -22.71 -9.17 15.41
C THR A 212 -23.05 -10.32 14.44
N ALA A 213 -24.29 -10.38 13.92
CA ALA A 213 -24.69 -11.43 12.99
C ALA A 213 -23.92 -11.35 11.66
N ASP A 214 -23.77 -10.13 11.12
CA ASP A 214 -23.03 -9.89 9.89
C ASP A 214 -21.54 -10.19 10.08
N ALA A 215 -20.95 -9.77 11.21
CA ALA A 215 -19.57 -10.08 11.57
C ALA A 215 -19.30 -11.59 11.50
N GLN A 216 -20.17 -12.40 12.11
CA GLN A 216 -20.06 -13.86 12.08
C GLN A 216 -20.24 -14.44 10.67
N LYS A 217 -21.23 -13.93 9.91
CA LYS A 217 -21.48 -14.32 8.51
C LYS A 217 -20.24 -14.10 7.65
N TYR A 218 -19.72 -12.88 7.61
CA TYR A 218 -18.62 -12.52 6.73
C TYR A 218 -17.27 -13.09 7.20
N ALA A 219 -17.06 -13.26 8.51
CA ALA A 219 -15.89 -13.99 9.01
C ALA A 219 -15.91 -15.48 8.60
N ALA A 220 -17.08 -16.13 8.62
CA ALA A 220 -17.23 -17.49 8.12
C ALA A 220 -17.02 -17.57 6.61
N LEU A 221 -17.51 -16.58 5.85
CA LEU A 221 -17.28 -16.46 4.42
C LEU A 221 -15.78 -16.29 4.11
N ALA A 222 -15.08 -15.38 4.79
CA ALA A 222 -13.64 -15.20 4.60
C ALA A 222 -12.88 -16.51 4.82
N ARG A 223 -13.21 -17.28 5.87
CA ARG A 223 -12.59 -18.61 6.09
C ARG A 223 -12.87 -19.57 4.94
N SER A 224 -14.10 -19.65 4.43
CA SER A 224 -14.43 -20.55 3.32
C SER A 224 -13.72 -20.15 2.02
N ILE A 225 -13.56 -18.85 1.75
CA ILE A 225 -12.80 -18.35 0.60
C ILE A 225 -11.33 -18.73 0.72
N ARG A 226 -10.70 -18.56 1.89
CA ARG A 226 -9.30 -18.96 2.12
C ARG A 226 -9.10 -20.46 1.90
N ASP A 227 -10.02 -21.28 2.37
CA ASP A 227 -9.95 -22.73 2.22
C ASP A 227 -10.13 -23.15 0.74
N ALA A 228 -11.01 -22.46 0.00
CA ALA A 228 -11.14 -22.62 -1.46
C ALA A 228 -9.86 -22.17 -2.18
N TYR A 229 -9.34 -20.98 -1.86
CA TYR A 229 -8.11 -20.44 -2.42
C TYR A 229 -6.95 -21.43 -2.28
N THR A 230 -6.75 -21.97 -1.07
CA THR A 230 -5.71 -22.97 -0.80
C THR A 230 -5.95 -24.24 -1.62
N ARG A 231 -7.16 -24.79 -1.61
CA ARG A 231 -7.50 -26.02 -2.35
C ARG A 231 -7.26 -25.90 -3.87
N HIS A 232 -7.58 -24.76 -4.46
CA HIS A 232 -7.51 -24.57 -5.91
C HIS A 232 -6.14 -24.09 -6.39
N LEU A 233 -5.49 -23.23 -5.61
CA LEU A 233 -4.32 -22.47 -6.06
C LEU A 233 -3.02 -22.94 -5.41
N TYR A 234 -3.04 -23.59 -4.25
CA TYR A 234 -1.83 -24.18 -3.69
C TYR A 234 -1.45 -25.46 -4.44
N LYS A 235 -0.22 -25.55 -4.94
CA LYS A 235 0.31 -26.67 -5.72
C LYS A 235 1.26 -27.57 -4.92
N GLY A 236 1.41 -27.30 -3.62
CA GLY A 236 2.36 -27.99 -2.74
C GLY A 236 3.75 -27.35 -2.75
N ASN A 237 4.57 -27.70 -1.75
CA ASN A 237 5.95 -27.26 -1.59
C ASN A 237 6.15 -25.73 -1.65
N GLY A 238 5.24 -24.97 -1.04
CA GLY A 238 5.27 -23.50 -0.98
C GLY A 238 4.85 -22.80 -2.27
N VAL A 239 4.29 -23.52 -3.26
CA VAL A 239 3.95 -22.93 -4.56
C VAL A 239 2.47 -22.60 -4.67
N TYR A 240 2.14 -21.32 -4.85
CA TYR A 240 0.82 -20.88 -5.31
C TYR A 240 0.78 -20.64 -6.82
N SER A 241 -0.24 -21.18 -7.49
CA SER A 241 -0.50 -21.04 -8.91
C SER A 241 0.75 -21.36 -9.75
N ILE A 242 1.24 -20.40 -10.53
CA ILE A 242 2.42 -20.53 -11.38
C ILE A 242 3.74 -20.16 -10.68
N GLY A 243 3.73 -19.87 -9.37
CA GLY A 243 4.93 -19.51 -8.60
C GLY A 243 5.57 -18.15 -8.94
N SER A 244 4.87 -17.30 -9.71
CA SER A 244 5.31 -15.93 -10.05
C SER A 244 5.46 -15.04 -8.80
N GLN A 245 6.23 -13.95 -8.92
CA GLN A 245 6.38 -12.93 -7.86
C GLN A 245 5.02 -12.48 -7.32
N THR A 246 4.07 -12.13 -8.19
CA THR A 246 2.71 -11.73 -7.78
C THR A 246 1.92 -12.87 -7.15
N ALA A 247 1.99 -14.10 -7.67
CA ALA A 247 1.22 -15.20 -7.09
C ALA A 247 1.59 -15.52 -5.65
N GLN A 248 2.89 -15.59 -5.37
CA GLN A 248 3.39 -15.88 -4.03
C GLN A 248 3.16 -14.72 -3.08
N SER A 249 3.49 -13.50 -3.52
CA SER A 249 3.32 -12.30 -2.70
C SER A 249 1.85 -11.97 -2.45
N CYS A 250 0.94 -12.20 -3.39
CA CYS A 250 -0.51 -12.01 -3.19
C CYS A 250 -1.02 -12.93 -2.08
N ALA A 251 -0.65 -14.22 -2.12
CA ALA A 251 -1.07 -15.16 -1.08
C ALA A 251 -0.54 -14.74 0.30
N LEU A 252 0.74 -14.36 0.40
CA LEU A 252 1.37 -13.92 1.64
C LEU A 252 0.76 -12.60 2.15
N HIS A 253 0.71 -11.58 1.28
CA HIS A 253 0.28 -10.23 1.63
C HIS A 253 -1.18 -10.19 2.08
N GLN A 254 -2.05 -10.96 1.41
CA GLN A 254 -3.48 -11.01 1.76
C GLN A 254 -3.76 -11.89 2.98
N GLY A 255 -2.77 -12.57 3.58
CA GLY A 255 -3.00 -13.46 4.73
C GLY A 255 -3.70 -14.78 4.38
N LEU A 256 -3.56 -15.24 3.13
CA LEU A 256 -4.19 -16.46 2.63
C LEU A 256 -3.37 -17.73 2.93
N VAL A 257 -2.09 -17.58 3.26
CA VAL A 257 -1.17 -18.69 3.53
C VAL A 257 -1.36 -19.21 4.95
N PRO A 258 -1.62 -20.51 5.17
CA PRO A 258 -1.60 -21.10 6.51
C PRO A 258 -0.22 -20.96 7.16
N ASP A 259 -0.16 -20.71 8.47
CA ASP A 259 1.11 -20.47 9.19
C ASP A 259 2.16 -21.58 8.97
N ALA A 260 1.71 -22.84 8.91
CA ALA A 260 2.58 -24.00 8.68
C ALA A 260 3.28 -23.98 7.30
N GLU A 261 2.68 -23.33 6.30
CA GLU A 261 3.20 -23.24 4.93
C GLU A 261 3.94 -21.91 4.68
N ARG A 262 3.81 -20.95 5.60
CA ARG A 262 4.29 -19.57 5.42
C ARG A 262 5.76 -19.51 5.02
N PHE A 263 6.64 -20.16 5.78
CA PHE A 263 8.07 -20.18 5.50
C PHE A 263 8.41 -20.78 4.13
N ALA A 264 7.69 -21.83 3.71
CA ALA A 264 7.89 -22.45 2.41
C ALA A 264 7.49 -21.49 1.27
N VAL A 265 6.37 -20.78 1.41
CA VAL A 265 5.89 -19.81 0.43
C VAL A 265 6.80 -18.57 0.37
N GLU A 266 7.26 -18.08 1.52
CA GLU A 266 8.25 -16.99 1.62
C GLU A 266 9.56 -17.38 0.91
N THR A 267 10.03 -18.61 1.11
CA THR A 267 11.21 -19.15 0.41
C THR A 267 10.99 -19.15 -1.11
N ARG A 268 9.81 -19.57 -1.59
CA ARG A 268 9.51 -19.53 -3.03
C ARG A 268 9.41 -18.12 -3.61
N LEU A 269 8.90 -17.16 -2.85
CA LEU A 269 8.89 -15.76 -3.28
C LEU A 269 10.33 -15.25 -3.45
N VAL A 270 11.19 -15.53 -2.48
CA VAL A 270 12.62 -15.17 -2.54
C VAL A 270 13.29 -15.79 -3.77
N GLU A 271 13.08 -17.09 -4.02
CA GLU A 271 13.59 -17.77 -5.20
C GLU A 271 13.11 -17.11 -6.50
N ALA A 272 11.81 -16.81 -6.62
CA ALA A 272 11.23 -16.17 -7.81
C ALA A 272 11.85 -14.78 -8.08
N VAL A 273 12.10 -14.00 -7.03
CA VAL A 273 12.77 -12.69 -7.17
C VAL A 273 14.25 -12.84 -7.52
N GLN A 274 14.96 -13.78 -6.91
CA GLN A 274 16.36 -14.05 -7.22
C GLN A 274 16.56 -14.56 -8.66
N GLN A 275 15.66 -15.38 -9.18
CA GLN A 275 15.69 -15.88 -10.57
C GLN A 275 15.62 -14.77 -11.61
N THR A 276 14.98 -13.65 -11.26
CA THR A 276 14.95 -12.44 -12.12
C THR A 276 16.15 -11.52 -11.89
N GLY A 277 17.11 -11.86 -11.03
CA GLY A 277 18.22 -10.97 -10.67
C GLY A 277 17.79 -9.77 -9.82
N ALA A 278 16.73 -9.95 -9.00
CA ALA A 278 16.05 -8.91 -8.23
C ALA A 278 15.42 -7.80 -9.09
N PHE A 279 14.99 -8.11 -10.30
CA PHE A 279 14.18 -7.20 -11.11
C PHE A 279 12.67 -7.47 -10.89
N PRO A 280 11.82 -6.43 -10.94
CA PRO A 280 10.38 -6.59 -11.04
C PRO A 280 9.96 -7.54 -12.17
N ASP A 281 9.06 -8.46 -11.88
CA ASP A 281 8.32 -9.24 -12.88
C ASP A 281 6.84 -9.34 -12.50
N PHE A 282 6.29 -8.20 -12.07
CA PHE A 282 4.91 -8.02 -11.64
C PHE A 282 4.26 -6.82 -12.31
N GLY A 283 2.94 -6.79 -12.27
CA GLY A 283 2.11 -5.63 -12.58
C GLY A 283 1.77 -4.82 -11.33
N ILE A 284 0.71 -4.03 -11.42
CA ILE A 284 0.34 -3.05 -10.38
C ILE A 284 -0.02 -3.70 -9.03
N LEU A 285 -0.63 -4.89 -9.05
CA LEU A 285 -1.04 -5.59 -7.82
C LEU A 285 0.17 -6.19 -7.14
N GLY A 286 1.03 -6.87 -7.91
CA GLY A 286 2.29 -7.40 -7.38
C GLY A 286 3.21 -6.28 -6.86
N SER A 287 3.14 -5.07 -7.43
CA SER A 287 3.90 -3.91 -6.94
C SER A 287 3.54 -3.51 -5.50
N LYS A 288 2.29 -3.74 -5.07
CA LYS A 288 1.86 -3.54 -3.68
C LYS A 288 2.34 -4.68 -2.78
N TYR A 289 2.33 -5.90 -3.28
CA TYR A 289 2.53 -7.11 -2.48
C TYR A 289 4.00 -7.48 -2.26
N VAL A 290 4.82 -7.44 -3.32
CA VAL A 290 6.16 -8.06 -3.33
C VAL A 290 7.09 -7.42 -2.30
N PHE A 291 7.18 -6.09 -2.23
CA PHE A 291 8.07 -5.40 -1.30
C PHE A 291 7.75 -5.71 0.17
N ARG A 292 6.45 -5.72 0.51
CA ARG A 292 5.97 -6.03 1.86
C ARG A 292 6.19 -7.49 2.22
N ALA A 293 5.79 -8.41 1.34
CA ALA A 293 5.96 -9.84 1.56
C ALA A 293 7.43 -10.24 1.72
N LEU A 294 8.34 -9.65 0.93
CA LEU A 294 9.78 -9.84 1.11
C LEU A 294 10.26 -9.32 2.47
N SER A 295 9.82 -8.13 2.87
CA SER A 295 10.29 -7.51 4.11
C SER A 295 9.73 -8.21 5.36
N ASP A 296 8.48 -8.67 5.30
CA ASP A 296 7.86 -9.50 6.34
C ASP A 296 8.55 -10.87 6.46
N ALA A 297 9.08 -11.41 5.35
CA ALA A 297 9.91 -12.61 5.32
C ALA A 297 11.38 -12.36 5.78
N GLY A 298 11.69 -11.17 6.32
CA GLY A 298 13.03 -10.80 6.74
C GLY A 298 14.01 -10.54 5.59
N ARG A 299 13.51 -10.34 4.37
CA ARG A 299 14.28 -10.08 3.13
C ARG A 299 14.13 -8.65 2.60
N THR A 300 14.13 -7.68 3.52
CA THR A 300 14.17 -6.25 3.18
C THR A 300 15.39 -5.91 2.32
N ASP A 301 16.51 -6.64 2.46
CA ASP A 301 17.69 -6.55 1.60
C ASP A 301 17.34 -6.75 0.12
N LEU A 302 16.50 -7.75 -0.18
CA LEU A 302 16.08 -8.08 -1.53
C LEU A 302 15.03 -7.09 -2.07
N ALA A 303 14.11 -6.64 -1.20
CA ALA A 303 13.15 -5.59 -1.53
C ALA A 303 13.86 -4.27 -1.88
N PHE A 304 14.87 -3.89 -1.08
CA PHE A 304 15.70 -2.71 -1.33
C PHE A 304 16.53 -2.85 -2.60
N ALA A 305 17.14 -4.01 -2.83
CA ALA A 305 17.89 -4.27 -4.07
C ALA A 305 17.01 -4.11 -5.31
N MET A 306 15.75 -4.55 -5.26
CA MET A 306 14.77 -4.35 -6.33
C MET A 306 14.36 -2.88 -6.49
N ALA A 307 14.07 -2.18 -5.38
CA ALA A 307 13.66 -0.78 -5.37
C ALA A 307 14.75 0.17 -5.90
N THR A 308 16.02 -0.24 -5.79
CA THR A 308 17.19 0.55 -6.19
C THR A 308 17.80 0.11 -7.52
N LYS A 309 17.19 -0.86 -8.22
CA LYS A 309 17.52 -1.12 -9.63
C LYS A 309 17.29 0.13 -10.46
N ASP A 310 18.18 0.37 -11.41
CA ASP A 310 18.08 1.51 -12.32
C ASP A 310 18.08 1.09 -13.80
N GLU A 311 18.33 -0.18 -14.14
CA GLU A 311 18.12 -0.73 -15.48
C GLU A 311 16.70 -1.25 -15.72
N TYR A 312 16.27 -1.35 -16.98
CA TYR A 312 14.97 -1.93 -17.31
C TYR A 312 14.91 -3.42 -16.93
N PRO A 313 13.79 -3.89 -16.35
CA PRO A 313 12.61 -3.13 -15.91
C PRO A 313 12.79 -2.62 -14.47
N SER A 314 12.65 -1.32 -14.21
CA SER A 314 12.68 -0.82 -12.82
C SER A 314 12.12 0.59 -12.70
N TYR A 315 11.77 0.98 -11.47
CA TYR A 315 11.45 2.36 -11.14
C TYR A 315 12.64 3.31 -11.39
N GLY A 316 13.86 2.87 -11.06
CA GLY A 316 15.06 3.68 -11.31
C GLY A 316 15.33 3.91 -12.78
N ASN A 317 14.95 2.98 -13.66
CA ASN A 317 15.02 3.19 -15.10
C ASN A 317 14.12 4.36 -15.56
N TRP A 318 12.94 4.54 -14.96
CA TRP A 318 12.10 5.71 -15.24
C TRP A 318 12.80 7.00 -14.81
N ILE A 319 13.36 7.03 -13.59
CA ILE A 319 14.10 8.20 -13.08
C ILE A 319 15.32 8.53 -13.96
N ARG A 320 16.05 7.51 -14.43
CA ARG A 320 17.20 7.68 -15.34
C ARG A 320 16.79 8.34 -16.66
N GLN A 321 15.57 8.10 -17.12
CA GLN A 321 15.01 8.72 -18.33
C GLN A 321 14.36 10.09 -18.08
N GLY A 322 14.48 10.64 -16.86
CA GLY A 322 13.98 11.97 -16.53
C GLY A 322 12.52 11.99 -16.06
N ALA A 323 11.98 10.85 -15.60
CA ALA A 323 10.65 10.83 -14.99
C ALA A 323 10.59 11.75 -13.76
N THR A 324 9.62 12.68 -13.77
CA THR A 324 9.28 13.53 -12.62
C THR A 324 7.94 13.12 -11.98
N THR A 325 7.31 12.09 -12.52
CA THR A 325 6.05 11.46 -12.10
C THR A 325 6.14 9.97 -12.38
N PHE A 326 5.34 9.15 -11.70
CA PHE A 326 5.25 7.72 -12.00
C PHE A 326 4.55 7.46 -13.34
N TRP A 327 4.96 6.38 -14.02
CA TRP A 327 4.51 6.05 -15.38
C TRP A 327 3.51 4.89 -15.37
N GLU A 328 2.72 4.78 -16.43
CA GLU A 328 1.70 3.73 -16.60
C GLU A 328 2.31 2.37 -16.90
N SER A 329 3.46 2.32 -17.59
CA SER A 329 4.07 1.08 -18.05
C SER A 329 5.53 0.98 -17.70
N TRP A 330 5.98 -0.25 -17.42
CA TRP A 330 7.40 -0.56 -17.36
C TRP A 330 8.13 -0.22 -18.67
N LYS A 331 7.44 -0.36 -19.81
CA LYS A 331 7.95 0.01 -21.12
C LYS A 331 7.78 1.51 -21.35
N THR A 332 8.87 2.15 -21.72
CA THR A 332 9.06 3.60 -21.59
C THR A 332 8.45 4.40 -22.74
N GLU A 333 7.98 3.74 -23.80
CA GLU A 333 7.33 4.36 -24.98
C GLU A 333 5.84 3.99 -25.08
N SER A 334 5.23 3.57 -23.97
CA SER A 334 3.84 3.12 -23.94
C SER A 334 3.10 3.69 -22.72
N GLY A 335 1.95 4.29 -22.97
CA GLY A 335 1.05 4.77 -21.92
C GLY A 335 1.36 6.19 -21.41
N SER A 336 0.73 6.54 -20.29
CA SER A 336 0.85 7.81 -19.58
C SER A 336 2.19 7.92 -18.85
N TYR A 337 2.81 9.09 -18.90
CA TYR A 337 3.95 9.45 -18.03
C TYR A 337 3.55 10.05 -16.69
N ASN A 338 2.25 10.09 -16.38
CA ASN A 338 1.76 10.46 -15.07
C ASN A 338 0.59 9.53 -14.70
N HIS A 339 0.89 8.49 -13.93
CA HIS A 339 -0.05 7.46 -13.48
C HIS A 339 0.34 6.98 -12.08
N ILE A 340 -0.63 6.85 -11.17
CA ILE A 340 -0.34 6.62 -9.74
C ILE A 340 -0.29 5.15 -9.32
N MET A 341 -0.83 4.22 -10.11
CA MET A 341 -1.08 2.82 -9.75
C MET A 341 0.14 2.00 -9.28
N PHE A 342 1.36 2.43 -9.59
CA PHE A 342 2.61 1.81 -9.10
C PHE A 342 3.21 2.52 -7.86
N GLY A 343 2.61 3.61 -7.39
CA GLY A 343 3.16 4.50 -6.37
C GLY A 343 3.17 3.95 -4.95
N ASP A 344 2.50 2.82 -4.69
CA ASP A 344 2.31 2.28 -3.35
C ASP A 344 3.63 1.83 -2.67
N ILE A 345 4.73 1.71 -3.42
CA ILE A 345 6.09 1.56 -2.85
C ILE A 345 6.44 2.71 -1.88
N SER A 346 5.82 3.88 -2.00
CA SER A 346 5.98 4.97 -1.03
C SER A 346 5.57 4.53 0.38
N ALA A 347 4.44 3.83 0.54
CA ALA A 347 4.03 3.33 1.86
C ALA A 347 5.04 2.31 2.42
N TRP A 348 5.70 1.51 1.57
CA TRP A 348 6.80 0.64 2.01
C TRP A 348 8.01 1.44 2.54
N PHE A 349 8.31 2.63 2.00
CA PHE A 349 9.35 3.52 2.53
C PHE A 349 9.06 3.93 3.98
N TYR A 350 7.83 4.35 4.28
CA TYR A 350 7.42 4.71 5.65
C TYR A 350 7.44 3.50 6.57
N GLN A 351 6.82 2.41 6.12
CA GLN A 351 6.60 1.24 6.94
C GLN A 351 7.91 0.54 7.27
N TYR A 352 8.73 0.23 6.27
CA TYR A 352 9.89 -0.66 6.48
C TYR A 352 11.18 0.12 6.66
N LEU A 353 11.48 1.08 5.79
CA LEU A 353 12.71 1.86 5.91
C LEU A 353 12.62 2.86 7.07
N GLY A 354 11.52 3.60 7.16
CA GLY A 354 11.22 4.51 8.27
C GLY A 354 10.79 3.79 9.54
N GLY A 355 10.14 2.64 9.41
CA GLY A 355 9.69 1.84 10.55
C GLY A 355 8.31 2.21 11.10
N ILE A 356 7.64 3.25 10.59
CA ILE A 356 6.35 3.74 11.12
C ILE A 356 5.23 2.84 10.60
N ARG A 357 4.61 2.03 11.48
CA ARG A 357 3.57 1.07 11.08
C ARG A 357 2.44 1.03 12.09
N LEU A 358 1.23 0.75 11.62
CA LEU A 358 0.19 0.21 12.50
C LEU A 358 0.66 -1.15 13.06
N PRO A 359 0.23 -1.56 14.28
CA PRO A 359 0.47 -2.88 14.83
C PRO A 359 -0.09 -3.99 13.93
N ASP A 360 0.44 -5.21 14.11
CA ASP A 360 0.24 -6.40 13.26
C ASP A 360 0.96 -6.34 11.89
N SER A 361 1.08 -7.48 11.21
CA SER A 361 1.77 -7.51 9.92
C SER A 361 1.01 -6.67 8.90
N VAL A 362 1.72 -5.75 8.23
CA VAL A 362 1.19 -4.93 7.12
C VAL A 362 0.55 -5.77 6.03
N SER A 363 0.97 -7.03 5.89
CA SER A 363 0.25 -8.08 5.17
C SER A 363 -1.07 -8.42 5.89
N ALA A 364 -2.14 -7.72 5.50
CA ALA A 364 -3.55 -7.85 5.85
C ALA A 364 -4.06 -6.63 6.64
N ILE A 365 -4.43 -5.58 5.91
CA ILE A 365 -5.06 -4.38 6.47
C ILE A 365 -6.36 -4.69 7.25
N ALA A 366 -7.00 -5.83 6.98
CA ALA A 366 -8.14 -6.34 7.72
C ALA A 366 -7.78 -7.05 9.05
N ALA A 367 -6.50 -7.36 9.26
CA ALA A 367 -6.00 -8.08 10.43
C ALA A 367 -5.64 -7.16 11.60
N THR A 368 -5.62 -5.83 11.42
CA THR A 368 -5.49 -4.87 12.54
C THR A 368 -6.67 -5.06 13.49
N ALA A 369 -6.47 -5.89 14.51
CA ALA A 369 -7.51 -6.37 15.40
C ALA A 369 -7.51 -5.63 16.74
N ASP A 370 -6.50 -4.81 17.02
CA ASP A 370 -6.47 -3.95 18.20
C ASP A 370 -7.21 -2.64 17.90
N PRO A 371 -8.36 -2.35 18.52
CA PRO A 371 -9.01 -1.04 18.40
C PRO A 371 -8.10 0.11 18.87
N GLN A 372 -7.09 -0.20 19.70
CA GLN A 372 -6.07 0.77 20.10
C GLN A 372 -5.01 0.99 19.02
N ALA A 373 -4.97 0.24 17.92
CA ALA A 373 -4.10 0.54 16.78
C ALA A 373 -4.62 1.69 15.91
N VAL A 374 -5.94 1.87 15.89
CA VAL A 374 -6.64 2.82 15.03
C VAL A 374 -6.09 4.24 15.24
N ALA A 375 -5.93 4.98 14.14
CA ALA A 375 -5.40 6.34 14.10
C ALA A 375 -4.00 6.48 14.70
N PHE A 376 -3.19 5.42 14.72
CA PHE A 376 -1.91 5.36 15.43
C PHE A 376 -2.03 5.65 16.93
N LYS A 377 -3.16 5.28 17.55
CA LYS A 377 -3.31 5.38 19.01
C LYS A 377 -2.27 4.51 19.73
N ARG A 378 -1.98 3.34 19.17
CA ARG A 378 -0.84 2.47 19.41
C ARG A 378 -0.23 2.13 18.08
N PHE A 379 1.09 2.15 18.00
CA PHE A 379 1.78 1.89 16.76
C PHE A 379 3.16 1.28 16.98
N VAL A 380 3.80 0.92 15.88
CA VAL A 380 5.11 0.29 15.87
C VAL A 380 6.11 1.23 15.20
N ILE A 381 7.31 1.31 15.79
CA ILE A 381 8.50 1.85 15.14
C ILE A 381 9.49 0.71 15.00
N ALA A 382 9.61 0.15 13.80
CA ALA A 382 10.48 -0.97 13.49
C ALA A 382 11.23 -0.73 12.16
N PRO A 383 12.25 0.13 12.14
CA PRO A 383 13.05 0.36 10.95
C PRO A 383 13.82 -0.90 10.56
N GLU A 384 13.96 -1.13 9.26
CA GLU A 384 14.68 -2.24 8.64
C GLU A 384 15.94 -1.71 7.94
N PRO A 385 17.04 -1.46 8.67
CA PRO A 385 18.22 -0.87 8.06
C PRO A 385 18.93 -1.92 7.19
N VAL A 386 19.12 -1.59 5.91
CA VAL A 386 19.75 -2.44 4.89
C VAL A 386 21.14 -1.92 4.51
N ALA A 387 21.96 -2.77 3.90
CA ALA A 387 23.24 -2.33 3.35
C ALA A 387 23.03 -1.38 2.16
N GLY A 388 23.85 -0.34 2.05
CA GLY A 388 23.69 0.73 1.05
C GLY A 388 22.72 1.85 1.44
N LEU A 389 22.22 1.83 2.68
CA LEU A 389 21.40 2.88 3.28
C LEU A 389 21.99 3.26 4.65
N ASP A 390 22.43 4.51 4.76
CA ASP A 390 23.16 5.02 5.92
C ASP A 390 22.26 5.78 6.90
N TRP A 391 21.20 6.40 6.38
CA TRP A 391 20.20 7.09 7.18
C TRP A 391 18.85 7.14 6.49
N VAL A 392 17.79 7.23 7.30
CA VAL A 392 16.40 7.46 6.89
C VAL A 392 15.75 8.42 7.86
N LYS A 393 14.91 9.31 7.34
CA LYS A 393 14.00 10.15 8.10
C LYS A 393 12.59 9.96 7.57
N ALA A 394 11.67 9.59 8.46
CA ALA A 394 10.26 9.48 8.17
C ALA A 394 9.46 10.24 9.24
N GLU A 395 8.50 11.03 8.77
CA GLU A 395 7.57 11.81 9.59
C GLU A 395 6.15 11.58 9.09
N HIS A 396 5.21 11.40 10.01
CA HIS A 396 3.79 11.24 9.69
C HIS A 396 2.94 12.01 10.69
N ASP A 397 2.14 12.94 10.20
CA ASP A 397 1.13 13.67 10.98
C ASP A 397 -0.12 12.82 11.12
N SER A 398 -0.17 12.05 12.22
CA SER A 398 -1.35 11.30 12.63
C SER A 398 -2.43 12.23 13.19
N PRO A 399 -3.67 11.75 13.42
CA PRO A 399 -4.70 12.50 14.13
C PRO A 399 -4.32 12.97 15.54
N TYR A 400 -3.31 12.34 16.16
CA TYR A 400 -2.79 12.73 17.47
C TYR A 400 -1.58 13.68 17.41
N GLY A 401 -1.03 13.92 16.22
CA GLY A 401 0.16 14.74 15.99
C GLY A 401 1.30 13.99 15.33
N LEU A 402 2.47 14.62 15.31
CA LEU A 402 3.66 14.15 14.61
C LEU A 402 4.21 12.85 15.22
N ILE A 403 4.33 11.83 14.37
CA ILE A 403 5.13 10.63 14.59
C ILE A 403 6.43 10.79 13.81
N ARG A 404 7.58 10.63 14.47
CA ARG A 404 8.90 10.72 13.83
C ARG A 404 9.72 9.48 14.08
N SER A 405 10.37 8.98 13.04
CA SER A 405 11.37 7.92 13.11
C SER A 405 12.55 8.29 12.23
N GLU A 406 13.69 8.54 12.87
CA GLU A 406 14.94 8.85 12.18
C GLU A 406 16.05 7.95 12.66
N TRP A 407 16.67 7.21 11.75
CA TRP A 407 17.85 6.44 12.08
C TRP A 407 19.04 6.79 11.21
N ARG A 408 20.22 6.59 11.76
CA ARG A 408 21.50 6.72 11.06
C ARG A 408 22.52 5.73 11.59
N ARG A 409 23.47 5.35 10.72
CA ARG A 409 24.70 4.65 11.11
C ARG A 409 25.81 5.67 11.28
N GLU A 410 26.41 5.74 12.47
CA GLU A 410 27.43 6.73 12.79
C GLU A 410 28.49 6.12 13.72
N ASN A 411 29.77 6.17 13.32
CA ASN A 411 30.89 5.62 14.11
C ASN A 411 30.70 4.15 14.55
N GLY A 412 30.15 3.31 13.67
CA GLY A 412 29.87 1.90 13.96
C GLY A 412 28.63 1.65 14.83
N ALA A 413 27.94 2.70 15.27
CA ALA A 413 26.69 2.61 16.02
C ALA A 413 25.47 2.79 15.11
N PHE A 414 24.36 2.17 15.47
CA PHE A 414 23.03 2.50 14.96
C PHE A 414 22.33 3.42 15.97
N VAL A 415 21.90 4.59 15.52
CA VAL A 415 21.19 5.58 16.34
C VAL A 415 19.80 5.75 15.77
N LEU A 416 18.77 5.60 16.61
CA LEU A 416 17.36 5.82 16.28
C LEU A 416 16.78 6.90 17.20
N GLU A 417 16.21 7.94 16.61
CA GLU A 417 15.51 9.04 17.27
C GLU A 417 14.02 8.95 16.93
N VAL A 418 13.20 9.00 17.98
CA VAL A 418 11.76 8.74 17.89
C VAL A 418 10.99 9.88 18.55
N GLU A 419 9.91 10.33 17.91
CA GLU A 419 8.90 11.22 18.51
C GLU A 419 7.54 10.52 18.51
N VAL A 420 6.94 10.42 19.69
CA VAL A 420 5.62 9.82 19.91
C VAL A 420 4.67 10.92 20.37
N PRO A 421 3.56 11.17 19.65
CA PRO A 421 2.65 12.26 19.98
C PRO A 421 1.92 12.01 21.30
N VAL A 422 1.44 13.10 21.93
CA VAL A 422 0.69 13.05 23.18
C VAL A 422 -0.52 12.13 23.03
N ASN A 423 -0.86 11.40 24.11
CA ASN A 423 -2.00 10.49 24.16
C ASN A 423 -1.86 9.25 23.24
N THR A 424 -0.65 8.93 22.77
CA THR A 424 -0.36 7.71 22.02
C THR A 424 0.76 6.90 22.67
N GLU A 425 0.97 5.69 22.17
CA GLU A 425 2.00 4.77 22.64
C GLU A 425 2.65 4.06 21.46
N ALA A 426 3.96 3.82 21.53
CA ALA A 426 4.69 3.09 20.50
C ALA A 426 5.41 1.87 21.08
N THR A 427 5.42 0.78 20.31
CA THR A 427 6.38 -0.31 20.48
C THR A 427 7.55 -0.09 19.51
N VAL A 428 8.72 0.21 20.05
CA VAL A 428 9.95 0.42 19.29
C VAL A 428 10.73 -0.88 19.23
N TYR A 429 11.06 -1.36 18.03
CA TYR A 429 11.94 -2.51 17.81
C TYR A 429 13.28 -2.03 17.28
N LEU A 430 14.35 -2.40 17.97
CA LEU A 430 15.71 -2.17 17.48
C LEU A 430 16.15 -3.35 16.61
N PRO A 431 16.98 -3.12 15.57
CA PRO A 431 17.46 -4.14 14.64
C PRO A 431 18.60 -4.98 15.26
N VAL A 432 18.43 -5.42 16.51
CA VAL A 432 19.39 -6.23 17.28
C VAL A 432 18.64 -7.33 18.02
N LYS A 433 19.33 -8.42 18.33
CA LYS A 433 18.76 -9.53 19.10
C LYS A 433 18.32 -9.08 20.51
N PRO A 434 17.34 -9.77 21.12
CA PRO A 434 16.85 -9.42 22.47
C PRO A 434 17.92 -9.40 23.57
N ASP A 435 19.03 -10.12 23.40
CA ASP A 435 20.12 -10.26 24.37
C ASP A 435 21.35 -9.35 24.10
N ALA A 436 21.23 -8.40 23.17
CA ALA A 436 22.31 -7.46 22.84
C ALA A 436 22.75 -6.63 24.08
N LYS A 437 24.06 -6.63 24.38
CA LYS A 437 24.60 -6.02 25.61
C LYS A 437 24.94 -4.52 25.51
N ASN A 438 25.05 -3.98 24.30
CA ASN A 438 25.50 -2.61 24.04
C ASN A 438 24.36 -1.71 23.55
N VAL A 439 23.24 -1.70 24.27
CA VAL A 439 22.08 -0.85 23.96
C VAL A 439 21.96 0.25 25.01
N THR A 440 21.91 1.50 24.56
CA THR A 440 21.62 2.67 25.40
C THR A 440 20.24 3.19 25.04
N ALA A 441 19.34 3.25 26.02
CA ALA A 441 17.98 3.76 25.89
C ALA A 441 17.54 4.38 27.22
N ASP A 442 16.65 5.38 27.15
CA ASP A 442 16.08 6.05 28.34
C ASP A 442 15.00 5.21 29.06
N VAL A 443 14.66 4.05 28.48
CA VAL A 443 13.58 3.15 28.92
C VAL A 443 14.08 1.72 28.95
N ALA A 444 13.55 0.93 29.89
CA ALA A 444 13.89 -0.48 30.01
C ALA A 444 13.28 -1.30 28.84
N PRO A 445 14.00 -2.33 28.34
CA PRO A 445 13.47 -3.21 27.32
C PRO A 445 12.31 -4.05 27.86
N VAL A 446 11.40 -4.44 26.98
CA VAL A 446 10.29 -5.37 27.27
C VAL A 446 10.52 -6.70 26.56
N THR A 447 9.88 -7.76 27.04
CA THR A 447 9.84 -9.04 26.34
C THR A 447 9.26 -8.84 24.94
N SER A 448 9.89 -9.47 23.95
CA SER A 448 9.51 -9.37 22.55
C SER A 448 9.14 -10.75 22.01
N ASP A 449 8.04 -10.83 21.28
CA ASP A 449 7.65 -12.03 20.53
C ASP A 449 8.35 -12.10 19.16
N ARG A 450 9.16 -11.08 18.84
CA ARG A 450 10.03 -11.04 17.67
C ARG A 450 11.46 -11.33 18.11
N ASP A 451 12.30 -11.81 17.20
CA ASP A 451 13.75 -11.98 17.40
C ASP A 451 14.49 -10.62 17.40
N ARG A 452 13.93 -9.63 18.10
CA ARG A 452 14.41 -8.24 18.20
C ARG A 452 14.15 -7.68 19.58
N MET A 453 15.08 -6.87 20.08
CA MET A 453 14.88 -6.09 21.30
C MET A 453 13.77 -5.05 21.12
N ALA A 454 12.84 -5.01 22.08
CA ALA A 454 11.65 -4.15 22.02
C ALA A 454 11.56 -3.22 23.23
N PHE A 455 10.95 -2.06 23.04
CA PHE A 455 10.68 -1.04 24.07
C PHE A 455 9.25 -0.55 23.92
N ARG A 456 8.54 -0.38 25.03
CA ARG A 456 7.23 0.25 25.06
C ARG A 456 7.38 1.67 25.59
N VAL A 457 7.00 2.66 24.80
CA VAL A 457 7.16 4.08 25.12
C VAL A 457 5.85 4.83 24.99
N GLY A 458 5.57 5.74 25.93
CA GLY A 458 4.47 6.69 25.82
C GLY A 458 4.85 7.89 24.94
N SER A 459 4.14 9.00 25.10
CA SER A 459 4.45 10.24 24.38
C SER A 459 5.77 10.85 24.83
N GLY A 460 6.55 11.37 23.87
CA GLY A 460 7.80 12.04 24.14
C GLY A 460 8.81 11.86 23.02
N ARG A 461 10.04 12.30 23.29
CA ARG A 461 11.19 12.09 22.41
C ARG A 461 12.14 11.10 23.05
N TYR A 462 12.56 10.12 22.28
CA TYR A 462 13.41 9.02 22.73
C TYR A 462 14.59 8.86 21.80
N ARG A 463 15.73 8.46 22.37
CA ARG A 463 16.93 8.11 21.61
C ARG A 463 17.40 6.73 22.01
N PHE A 464 17.63 5.90 21.00
CA PHE A 464 18.17 4.55 21.12
C PHE A 464 19.50 4.48 20.39
N CYS A 465 20.50 3.85 21.01
CA CYS A 465 21.80 3.63 20.40
C CYS A 465 22.22 2.17 20.59
N THR A 466 22.62 1.50 19.52
CA THR A 466 23.22 0.15 19.57
C THR A 466 24.62 0.18 18.96
N ARG A 467 25.58 -0.55 19.55
CA ARG A 467 26.97 -0.65 19.10
C ARG A 467 27.43 -2.09 18.90
#